data_AF-A0A847YAJ8-F1
#
_entry.id   AF-A0A847YAJ8-F1
#
_cell.length_a   1.000
_cell.length_b   1.000
_cell.length_c   1.000
_cell.angle_alpha   90.00
_cell.angle_beta   90.00
_cell.angle_gamma   90.00
#
_symmetry.space_group_name_H-M   'P 1'
#
loop_
_entity.id
_entity.type
_entity.pdbx_description
1 polymer ?
#
loop_
_entity_poly.entity_id
_entity_poly.type
_entity_poly.pdbx_seq_one_letter_code
_entity_poly.pdbx_strand_id
1 'polypeptide(L)'
;GNSQVFLFDIVKLYGKRVSEIHFRQSQDGVWTEAFGPGDIDYARLARELIAMGVRPHLVLEQAAEAGTPHTMDGVAAHRQGRKYVVELFGRA
;
A
#
# COMPACT_ATOMS: atom_id res chain seq x y z
N GLY A 1 -11.13 -6.49 -4.82
CA GLY A 1 -10.58 -7.62 -4.08
C GLY A 1 -10.03 -7.09 -2.79
N ASN A 2 -10.82 -7.16 -1.71
CA ASN A 2 -10.56 -6.44 -0.47
C ASN A 2 -10.43 -7.45 0.66
N SER A 3 -9.25 -8.07 0.78
CA SER A 3 -9.01 -8.98 1.90
C SER A 3 -7.68 -8.65 2.56
N GLN A 4 -7.72 -7.60 3.39
CA GLN A 4 -6.73 -7.44 4.46
C GLN A 4 -6.64 -8.72 5.31
N VAL A 5 -7.73 -9.49 5.41
CA VAL A 5 -7.83 -10.72 6.21
C VAL A 5 -6.73 -11.72 5.85
N PHE A 6 -6.42 -11.91 4.56
CA PHE A 6 -5.36 -12.84 4.14
C PHE A 6 -3.98 -12.20 3.98
N LEU A 7 -3.90 -10.88 3.88
CA LEU A 7 -2.63 -10.19 3.61
C LEU A 7 -1.56 -10.56 4.64
N PHE A 8 -1.89 -10.47 5.93
CA PHE A 8 -0.91 -10.70 6.99
C PHE A 8 -0.55 -12.16 7.17
N ASP A 9 -1.45 -13.09 6.84
CA ASP A 9 -1.13 -14.51 6.80
C ASP A 9 -0.12 -14.81 5.66
N ILE A 10 -0.31 -14.21 4.49
CA ILE A 10 0.62 -14.33 3.36
C ILE A 10 1.98 -13.72 3.72
N VAL A 11 2.01 -12.54 4.34
CA VAL A 11 3.26 -11.90 4.78
C VAL A 11 3.98 -12.76 5.82
N LYS A 12 3.26 -13.31 6.79
CA LYS A 12 3.82 -14.23 7.81
C LYS A 12 4.38 -15.51 7.20
N LEU A 13 3.65 -16.14 6.29
CA LEU A 13 4.05 -17.42 5.70
C LEU A 13 5.17 -17.25 4.66
N TYR A 14 5.13 -16.17 3.89
CA TYR A 14 5.88 -16.06 2.63
C TYR A 14 6.68 -14.76 2.47
N GLY A 15 6.62 -13.82 3.41
CA GLY A 15 7.25 -12.49 3.28
C GLY A 15 8.72 -12.53 2.89
N LYS A 16 9.50 -13.49 3.39
CA LYS A 16 10.92 -13.67 3.03
C LYS A 16 11.19 -14.08 1.58
N ARG A 17 10.16 -14.52 0.85
CA ARG A 17 10.21 -14.92 -0.57
C ARG A 17 9.61 -13.86 -1.49
N VAL A 18 9.06 -12.78 -0.93
CA VAL A 18 8.44 -11.71 -1.70
C VAL A 18 9.54 -10.76 -2.19
N SER A 19 9.69 -10.68 -3.51
CA SER A 19 10.65 -9.77 -4.17
C SER A 19 10.06 -8.38 -4.41
N GLU A 20 8.75 -8.28 -4.53
CA GLU A 20 8.05 -7.06 -4.96
C GLU A 20 6.66 -7.01 -4.32
N ILE A 21 6.23 -5.80 -3.94
CA ILE A 21 4.88 -5.55 -3.44
C ILE A 21 4.31 -4.35 -4.19
N HIS A 22 3.12 -4.54 -4.76
CA HIS A 22 2.33 -3.48 -5.37
C HIS A 22 1.33 -2.92 -4.36
N PHE A 23 1.34 -1.61 -4.20
CA PHE A 23 0.55 -0.88 -3.23
C PHE A 23 -0.58 -0.13 -3.90
N ARG A 24 -1.80 -0.42 -3.47
CA ARG A 24 -3.02 0.31 -3.80
C ARG A 24 -3.89 0.38 -2.55
N GLN A 25 -4.62 1.48 -2.37
CA GLN A 25 -5.49 1.65 -1.22
C GLN A 25 -6.95 1.83 -1.65
N SER A 26 -7.86 1.43 -0.77
CA SER A 26 -9.27 1.74 -0.84
C SER A 26 -9.76 2.32 0.49
N GLN A 27 -10.91 2.98 0.45
CA GLN A 27 -11.66 3.43 1.61
C GLN A 27 -13.09 2.95 1.44
N ASP A 28 -13.60 2.18 2.41
CA ASP A 28 -14.92 1.56 2.36
C ASP A 28 -15.13 0.72 1.09
N GLY A 29 -14.03 0.10 0.64
CA GLY A 29 -13.97 -0.76 -0.52
C GLY A 29 -13.87 -0.07 -1.87
N VAL A 30 -13.80 1.27 -1.92
CA VAL A 30 -13.62 2.07 -3.15
C VAL A 30 -12.18 2.58 -3.26
N TRP A 31 -11.55 2.46 -4.42
CA TRP A 31 -10.16 2.89 -4.62
C TRP A 31 -9.97 4.39 -4.37
N THR A 32 -8.95 4.70 -3.57
CA THR A 32 -8.57 6.08 -3.27
C THR A 32 -7.67 6.63 -4.37
N GLU A 33 -7.81 7.92 -4.68
CA GLU A 33 -7.01 8.57 -5.72
C GLU A 33 -5.51 8.52 -5.43
N ALA A 34 -5.15 8.77 -4.17
CA ALA A 34 -3.78 8.69 -3.68
C ALA A 34 -3.62 7.55 -2.68
N PHE A 35 -2.42 6.97 -2.64
CA PHE A 35 -2.04 6.02 -1.62
C PHE A 35 -1.95 6.70 -0.24
N GLY A 36 -2.54 6.07 0.77
CA GLY A 36 -2.70 6.65 2.11
C GLY A 36 -3.26 5.64 3.12
N PRO A 37 -3.67 6.11 4.32
CA PRO A 37 -4.51 5.33 5.21
C PRO A 37 -5.82 4.91 4.54
N GLY A 38 -6.38 3.78 4.95
CA GLY A 38 -7.62 3.25 4.40
C GLY A 38 -7.85 1.80 4.86
N ASP A 39 -8.48 1.00 4.01
CA ASP A 39 -8.90 -0.37 4.31
C ASP A 39 -7.75 -1.31 4.65
N ILE A 40 -6.56 -1.10 4.08
CA ILE A 40 -5.34 -1.85 4.42
C ILE A 40 -4.45 -1.07 5.40
N ASP A 41 -4.11 -1.69 6.53
CA ASP A 41 -3.14 -1.18 7.52
C ASP A 41 -1.68 -1.35 7.03
N TYR A 42 -1.26 -0.44 6.16
CA TYR A 42 0.11 -0.40 5.65
C TYR A 42 1.16 -0.06 6.72
N ALA A 43 0.78 0.59 7.82
CA ALA A 43 1.69 0.84 8.92
C ALA A 43 2.05 -0.48 9.63
N ARG A 44 1.08 -1.37 9.82
CA ARG A 44 1.33 -2.74 10.30
C ARG A 44 2.18 -3.52 9.31
N LEU A 45 1.87 -3.46 8.01
CA LEU A 45 2.67 -4.14 6.98
C LEU A 45 4.14 -3.70 7.04
N ALA A 46 4.40 -2.40 7.13
CA ALA A 46 5.75 -1.86 7.26
C ALA A 46 6.49 -2.43 8.48
N ARG A 47 5.84 -2.44 9.66
CA ARG A 47 6.43 -3.01 10.89
C ARG A 47 6.75 -4.50 10.74
N GLU A 48 5.85 -5.28 10.14
CA GLU A 48 6.07 -6.72 9.95
C GLU A 48 7.23 -7.00 8.98
N LEU A 49 7.31 -6.29 7.85
CA LEU A 49 8.42 -6.45 6.91
C LEU A 49 9.77 -6.05 7.52
N ILE A 50 9.81 -4.95 8.29
CA ILE A 50 11.01 -4.51 9.02
C ILE A 50 11.43 -5.58 10.04
N ALA A 51 10.48 -6.10 10.83
CA ALA A 51 10.77 -7.14 11.82
C ALA A 51 11.28 -8.44 11.19
N MET A 52 10.86 -8.75 9.95
CA MET A 52 11.36 -9.89 9.19
C MET A 52 12.71 -9.65 8.50
N GLY A 53 13.20 -8.39 8.45
CA GLY A 53 14.40 -8.01 7.72
C GLY A 53 14.25 -8.08 6.20
N VAL A 54 13.02 -7.93 5.68
CA VAL A 54 12.71 -8.03 4.24
C VAL A 54 12.61 -6.65 3.62
N ARG A 55 13.20 -6.47 2.43
CA ARG A 55 13.19 -5.23 1.66
C ARG A 55 12.78 -5.50 0.21
N PRO A 56 11.47 -5.68 -0.06
CA PRO A 56 11.00 -5.91 -1.41
C PRO A 56 11.04 -4.61 -2.23
N HIS A 57 11.00 -4.74 -3.55
CA HIS A 57 10.71 -3.59 -4.42
C HIS A 57 9.29 -3.11 -4.17
N LEU A 58 9.12 -1.82 -3.88
CA LEU A 58 7.82 -1.24 -3.56
C LEU A 58 7.32 -0.45 -4.75
N VAL A 59 6.16 -0.83 -5.30
CA VAL A 59 5.54 -0.17 -6.45
C VAL A 59 4.25 0.49 -6.00
N LEU A 60 4.13 1.79 -6.27
CA LEU A 60 2.86 2.50 -6.11
C LEU A 60 1.99 2.28 -7.36
N GLU A 61 0.89 1.56 -7.19
CA GLU A 61 -0.09 1.33 -8.24
C GLU A 61 -1.26 2.30 -8.07
N GLN A 62 -1.35 3.26 -8.99
CA GLN A 62 -2.45 4.22 -9.01
C GLN A 62 -3.53 3.76 -9.98
N ALA A 63 -4.77 3.79 -9.51
CA ALA A 63 -5.92 3.52 -10.36
C ALA A 63 -7.15 4.23 -9.78
N ALA A 64 -8.13 4.47 -10.65
CA ALA A 64 -9.44 4.98 -10.27
C ALA A 64 -10.51 4.01 -10.77
N GLU A 65 -11.60 3.90 -10.04
CA GLU A 65 -12.74 3.06 -10.39
C GLU A 65 -14.06 3.82 -10.21
N ALA A 66 -15.18 3.15 -10.45
CA ALA A 66 -16.49 3.74 -10.17
C ALA A 66 -16.60 4.11 -8.67
N GLY A 67 -16.86 5.40 -8.40
CA GLY A 67 -16.97 5.92 -7.05
C GLY A 67 -15.71 6.64 -6.54
N THR A 68 -14.58 6.56 -7.26
CA THR A 68 -13.40 7.37 -6.94
C THR A 68 -13.75 8.88 -7.05
N PRO A 69 -13.33 9.76 -6.11
CA PRO A 69 -13.79 11.15 -6.09
C PRO A 69 -13.37 12.06 -7.25
N HIS A 70 -12.31 11.70 -8.00
CA HIS A 70 -11.77 12.48 -9.13
C HIS A 70 -11.46 13.96 -8.80
N THR A 71 -10.88 14.20 -7.62
CA THR A 71 -10.48 15.53 -7.14
C THR A 71 -9.06 15.93 -7.56
N MET A 72 -8.24 15.01 -8.07
CA MET A 72 -6.86 15.28 -8.48
C MET A 72 -6.42 14.51 -9.73
N ASP A 73 -5.39 15.01 -10.40
CA ASP A 73 -4.75 14.27 -11.50
C ASP A 73 -3.79 13.18 -10.99
N GLY A 74 -3.37 12.30 -11.90
CA GLY A 74 -2.47 11.19 -11.58
C GLY A 74 -1.13 11.65 -10.98
N VAL A 75 -0.61 12.80 -11.39
CA VAL A 75 0.69 13.32 -10.90
C VAL A 75 0.57 13.80 -9.46
N ALA A 76 -0.48 14.55 -9.14
CA ALA A 76 -0.79 15.02 -7.79
C ALA A 76 -1.02 13.84 -6.84
N ALA A 77 -1.85 12.88 -7.27
CA ALA A 77 -2.07 11.63 -6.55
C ALA A 77 -0.76 10.86 -6.29
N HIS A 78 0.14 10.80 -7.28
CA HIS A 78 1.39 10.04 -7.16
C HIS A 78 2.31 10.69 -6.15
N ARG A 79 2.44 12.02 -6.21
CA ARG A 79 3.24 12.81 -5.26
C ARG A 79 2.73 12.66 -3.83
N GLN A 80 1.41 12.66 -3.64
CA GLN A 80 0.78 12.43 -2.35
C GLN A 80 1.09 11.00 -1.84
N GLY A 81 0.85 9.99 -2.67
CA GLY A 81 1.11 8.59 -2.33
C GLY A 81 2.57 8.30 -1.98
N ARG A 82 3.51 8.87 -2.75
CA ARG A 82 4.94 8.75 -2.47
C ARG A 82 5.33 9.29 -1.10
N LYS A 83 4.75 10.40 -0.64
CA LYS A 83 5.04 10.94 0.70
C LYS A 83 4.70 9.91 1.79
N TYR A 84 3.52 9.29 1.68
CA TYR A 84 3.07 8.29 2.64
C TYR A 84 3.94 7.02 2.62
N VAL A 85 4.35 6.54 1.44
CA VAL A 85 5.30 5.41 1.33
C VAL A 85 6.63 5.75 2.00
N VAL A 86 7.19 6.94 1.76
CA VAL A 86 8.47 7.34 2.35
C VAL A 86 8.36 7.46 3.87
N GLU A 87 7.23 7.95 4.39
CA GLU A 87 6.99 8.03 5.83
C GLU A 87 7.03 6.65 6.50
N LEU A 88 6.38 5.65 5.89
CA LEU A 88 6.26 4.31 6.46
C LEU A 88 7.48 3.43 6.22
N PHE A 89 8.05 3.47 5.00
CA PHE A 89 9.07 2.53 4.53
C PHE A 89 10.45 3.17 4.32
N GLY A 90 10.55 4.51 4.34
CA GLY A 90 11.80 5.23 4.06
C GLY A 90 12.80 5.25 5.22
N ARG A 91 12.45 4.70 6.40
CA ARG A 91 13.33 4.65 7.59
C ARG A 91 14.04 3.30 7.79
N ALA A 92 14.04 2.43 6.79
CA ALA A 92 14.71 1.14 6.88
C ALA A 92 16.19 1.24 6.52
#